data_AF-A0A6N9C4N7-F1
#
_entry.id   AF-A0A6N9C4N7-F1
#
_cell.length_a   1.000
_cell.length_b   1.000
_cell.length_c   1.000
_cell.angle_alpha   90.00
_cell.angle_beta   90.00
_cell.angle_gamma   90.00
#
_symmetry.space_group_name_H-M   'P 1'
#
loop_
_entity.id
_entity.type
_entity.pdbx_description
1 polymer ?
#
loop_
_entity_poly.entity_id
_entity_poly.type
_entity_poly.pdbx_seq_one_letter_code
_entity_poly.pdbx_strand_id
1 'polypeptide(L)'
;MADSKYLLTDEQMQHFIVNGYINIKTDLPADFHEAIFQQTEAVFEEEGNPGNNLIPRIPDIQEIFDHPVVDGVLTGLVGPNYYTHPHRHCHYNPPGSSGQRLHKDSWTRRRHPTRWVMAFYYPQDTPEVRGPTGVLPQSQCYNDQPDNGQQELPLAGEAGSMTIVHYDLWHRAMPNRTEMNRYMMKFLFTRMEEPQSPSWNNEETEWTPSDDGQRLMWKHLWAWHLGTGNGTGAAGNGSIPELISALRSESESACLNAAYALGAVGESAVSALIETLQDESEIVRRNASYALSVVGSPAVPVLIEAANDSNEGVRTIALDALGDMGSTAQEAVPTLIKRTKDESAEVRKVAAEGLGIVAQSCSTAVPALMEGLSDTDEWVRRNSSLALARIGSKAEEALPALKTALKDENRYVRANAAHTLHQIGTTEARDILMHFLMKSRWCASTTRESGY
;
A
#
# COMPACT_ATOMS: atom_id res chain seq x y z
N MET A 1 11.78 17.93 4.46
CA MET A 1 10.35 18.18 4.72
C MET A 1 9.80 18.86 3.50
N ALA A 2 8.71 18.33 2.95
CA ALA A 2 8.03 18.93 1.80
C ALA A 2 7.56 20.35 2.14
N ASP A 3 7.57 21.23 1.15
CA ASP A 3 7.10 22.61 1.29
C ASP A 3 5.57 22.61 1.49
N SER A 4 5.09 23.32 2.51
CA SER A 4 3.67 23.29 2.90
C SER A 4 2.74 23.71 1.77
N LYS A 5 3.18 24.57 0.83
CA LYS A 5 2.35 24.94 -0.33
C LYS A 5 1.99 23.76 -1.25
N TYR A 6 2.73 22.66 -1.20
CA TYR A 6 2.51 21.48 -2.04
C TYR A 6 1.86 20.31 -1.29
N LEU A 7 1.65 20.46 0.01
CA LEU A 7 0.94 19.47 0.82
C LEU A 7 -0.57 19.55 0.54
N LEU A 8 -1.25 18.41 0.72
CA LEU A 8 -2.69 18.33 0.61
C LEU A 8 -3.40 19.24 1.63
N THR A 9 -4.56 19.75 1.25
CA THR A 9 -5.54 20.34 2.16
C THR A 9 -6.41 19.25 2.81
N ASP A 10 -7.16 19.60 3.85
CA ASP A 10 -8.16 18.70 4.44
C ASP A 10 -9.18 18.21 3.41
N GLU A 11 -9.72 19.09 2.57
CA GLU A 11 -10.68 18.72 1.52
C GLU A 11 -10.11 17.66 0.57
N GLN A 12 -8.85 17.83 0.15
CA GLN A 12 -8.17 16.87 -0.72
C GLN A 12 -7.91 15.53 -0.03
N MET A 13 -7.53 15.55 1.24
CA MET A 13 -7.32 14.32 2.02
C MET A 13 -8.65 13.58 2.25
N GLN A 14 -9.72 14.30 2.61
CA GLN A 14 -11.07 13.74 2.72
C GLN A 14 -11.56 13.17 1.39
N HIS A 15 -11.34 13.88 0.28
CA HIS A 15 -11.64 13.39 -1.06
C HIS A 15 -10.91 12.08 -1.37
N PHE A 16 -9.61 12.00 -1.05
CA PHE A 16 -8.83 10.77 -1.25
C PHE A 16 -9.33 9.63 -0.38
N ILE A 17 -9.64 9.87 0.90
CA ILE A 17 -10.16 8.84 1.81
C ILE A 17 -11.45 8.23 1.26
N VAL A 18 -12.38 9.07 0.80
CA VAL A 18 -13.67 8.63 0.26
C VAL A 18 -13.50 7.99 -1.12
N ASN A 19 -12.88 8.68 -2.07
CA ASN A 19 -12.89 8.29 -3.48
C ASN A 19 -11.71 7.40 -3.89
N GLY A 20 -10.65 7.36 -3.07
CA GLY A 20 -9.47 6.56 -3.30
C GLY A 20 -8.53 7.08 -4.37
N TYR A 21 -8.67 8.33 -4.84
CA TYR A 21 -7.74 8.93 -5.80
C TYR A 21 -7.58 10.43 -5.62
N ILE A 22 -6.51 10.99 -6.19
CA ILE A 22 -6.27 12.42 -6.31
C ILE A 22 -5.54 12.72 -7.63
N ASN A 23 -6.00 13.74 -8.35
CA ASN A 23 -5.35 14.20 -9.58
C ASN A 23 -4.28 15.25 -9.24
N ILE A 24 -3.16 15.16 -9.93
CA ILE A 24 -1.99 16.02 -9.79
C ILE A 24 -1.59 16.52 -11.18
N LYS A 25 -1.19 17.79 -11.23
CA LYS A 25 -0.51 18.38 -12.39
C LYS A 25 0.70 19.16 -11.90
N THR A 26 1.86 18.92 -12.50
CA THR A 26 3.07 19.70 -12.24
C THR A 26 3.13 20.92 -13.17
N ASP A 27 4.07 21.82 -12.92
CA ASP A 27 4.40 22.96 -13.80
C ASP A 27 5.53 22.64 -14.80
N LEU A 28 5.87 21.35 -14.96
CA LEU A 28 6.78 20.88 -16.00
C LEU A 28 6.21 21.22 -17.39
N PRO A 29 7.05 21.66 -18.34
CA PRO A 29 6.57 22.16 -19.62
C PRO A 29 6.14 21.01 -20.55
N ALA A 30 5.30 21.32 -21.55
CA ALA A 30 4.73 20.31 -22.44
C ALA A 30 5.79 19.56 -23.27
N ASP A 31 6.89 20.22 -23.64
CA ASP A 31 8.00 19.63 -24.37
C ASP A 31 8.78 18.60 -23.55
N PHE A 32 8.82 18.74 -22.23
CA PHE A 32 9.37 17.74 -21.32
C PHE A 32 8.55 16.43 -21.36
N HIS A 33 7.22 16.53 -21.29
CA HIS A 33 6.36 15.35 -21.36
C HIS A 33 6.41 14.67 -22.74
N GLU A 34 6.48 15.46 -23.81
CA GLU A 34 6.70 14.97 -25.17
C GLU A 34 8.03 14.23 -25.32
N ALA A 35 9.11 14.73 -24.70
CA ALA A 35 10.41 14.03 -24.71
C ALA A 35 10.33 12.66 -24.03
N ILE A 36 9.60 12.54 -22.93
CA ILE A 36 9.35 11.24 -22.27
C ILE A 36 8.51 10.32 -23.16
N PHE A 37 7.49 10.85 -23.84
CA PHE A 37 6.68 10.08 -24.78
C PHE A 37 7.55 9.50 -25.92
N GLN A 38 8.41 10.32 -26.53
CA GLN A 38 9.31 9.89 -27.60
C GLN A 38 10.35 8.86 -27.14
N GLN A 39 10.93 9.03 -25.94
CA GLN A 39 11.79 8.00 -25.34
C GLN A 39 11.04 6.70 -25.10
N THR A 40 9.76 6.78 -24.68
CA THR A 40 8.92 5.60 -24.46
C THR A 40 8.65 4.86 -25.77
N GLU A 41 8.28 5.57 -26.84
CA GLU A 41 8.09 5.00 -28.17
C GLU A 41 9.35 4.27 -28.64
N ALA A 42 10.52 4.92 -28.55
CA ALA A 42 11.79 4.32 -28.97
C ALA A 42 12.10 3.03 -28.18
N VAL A 43 11.95 3.03 -26.86
CA VAL A 43 12.18 1.83 -26.02
C VAL A 43 11.21 0.72 -26.40
N PHE A 44 9.93 1.02 -26.63
CA PHE A 44 8.94 0.01 -27.01
C PHE A 44 9.19 -0.57 -28.41
N GLU A 45 9.64 0.25 -29.37
CA GLU A 45 9.98 -0.19 -30.73
C GLU A 45 11.23 -1.09 -30.74
N GLU A 46 12.26 -0.74 -29.96
CA GLU A 46 13.53 -1.47 -29.94
C GLU A 46 13.52 -2.71 -29.03
N GLU A 47 12.89 -2.61 -27.84
CA GLU A 47 13.03 -3.60 -26.76
C GLU A 47 11.69 -4.17 -26.26
N GLY A 48 10.57 -3.53 -26.60
CA GLY A 48 9.28 -3.80 -25.98
C GLY A 48 9.16 -3.23 -24.57
N ASN A 49 8.28 -3.80 -23.75
CA ASN A 49 8.00 -3.26 -22.41
C ASN A 49 9.20 -3.49 -21.46
N PRO A 50 9.84 -2.45 -20.92
CA PRO A 50 11.04 -2.58 -20.08
C PRO A 50 10.74 -3.07 -18.65
N GLY A 51 9.46 -3.26 -18.30
CA GLY A 51 9.05 -3.71 -16.97
C GLY A 51 9.55 -2.78 -15.87
N ASN A 52 10.18 -3.34 -14.83
CA ASN A 52 10.70 -2.54 -13.70
C ASN A 52 11.94 -1.70 -14.07
N ASN A 53 12.54 -1.91 -15.24
CA ASN A 53 13.69 -1.12 -15.72
C ASN A 53 13.28 0.22 -16.34
N LEU A 54 12.05 0.66 -16.12
CA LEU A 54 11.49 1.88 -16.71
C LEU A 54 12.37 3.12 -16.49
N ILE A 55 12.78 3.43 -15.25
CA ILE A 55 13.64 4.60 -14.99
C ILE A 55 15.03 4.46 -15.64
N PRO A 56 15.76 3.33 -15.52
CA PRO A 56 17.00 3.17 -16.26
C PRO A 56 16.85 3.40 -17.77
N ARG A 57 15.73 2.98 -18.38
CA ARG A 57 15.50 3.15 -19.83
C ARG A 57 14.99 4.54 -20.21
N ILE A 58 14.28 5.22 -19.31
CA ILE A 58 13.69 6.55 -19.53
C ILE A 58 13.97 7.40 -18.27
N PRO A 59 15.21 7.93 -18.13
CA PRO A 59 15.67 8.54 -16.88
C PRO A 59 14.88 9.77 -16.46
N ASP A 60 14.41 10.56 -17.42
CA ASP A 60 13.65 11.81 -17.21
C ASP A 60 12.37 11.59 -16.39
N ILE A 61 11.84 10.36 -16.35
CA ILE A 61 10.70 10.02 -15.48
C ILE A 61 11.01 10.31 -14.00
N GLN A 62 12.27 10.17 -13.58
CA GLN A 62 12.66 10.44 -12.20
C GLN A 62 12.40 11.90 -11.82
N GLU A 63 12.58 12.85 -12.74
CA GLU A 63 12.34 14.28 -12.47
C GLU A 63 10.87 14.59 -12.13
N ILE A 64 9.93 13.77 -12.62
CA ILE A 64 8.51 13.90 -12.26
C ILE A 64 8.30 13.51 -10.79
N PHE A 65 8.91 12.41 -10.35
CA PHE A 65 8.74 11.92 -8.98
C PHE A 65 9.57 12.68 -7.97
N ASP A 66 10.64 13.36 -8.41
CA ASP A 66 11.40 14.32 -7.60
C ASP A 66 10.72 15.70 -7.55
N HIS A 67 9.66 15.90 -8.32
CA HIS A 67 8.96 17.18 -8.39
C HIS A 67 8.28 17.53 -7.05
N PRO A 68 8.45 18.75 -6.50
CA PRO A 68 7.90 19.11 -5.19
C PRO A 68 6.38 18.93 -5.02
N VAL A 69 5.61 19.10 -6.10
CA VAL A 69 4.16 18.84 -6.09
C VAL A 69 3.88 17.36 -5.86
N VAL A 70 4.59 16.46 -6.56
CA VAL A 70 4.38 15.01 -6.44
C VAL A 70 4.85 14.53 -5.08
N ASP A 71 6.02 14.99 -4.62
CA ASP A 71 6.55 14.69 -3.29
C ASP A 71 5.63 15.18 -2.17
N GLY A 72 5.06 16.39 -2.30
CA GLY A 72 4.11 16.95 -1.32
C GLY A 72 2.83 16.14 -1.20
N VAL A 73 2.26 15.70 -2.32
CA VAL A 73 1.06 14.84 -2.32
C VAL A 73 1.37 13.45 -1.76
N LEU A 74 2.47 12.82 -2.17
CA LEU A 74 2.89 11.52 -1.63
C LEU A 74 3.19 11.63 -0.13
N THR A 75 3.86 12.68 0.32
CA THR A 75 4.09 12.98 1.74
C THR A 75 2.77 13.07 2.50
N GLY A 76 1.76 13.76 1.95
CA GLY A 76 0.43 13.83 2.53
C GLY A 76 -0.20 12.44 2.72
N LEU A 77 -0.18 11.60 1.68
CA LEU A 77 -0.90 10.32 1.67
C LEU A 77 -0.17 9.18 2.41
N VAL A 78 1.14 9.05 2.20
CA VAL A 78 1.95 7.91 2.70
C VAL A 78 3.07 8.32 3.67
N GLY A 79 3.09 9.59 4.10
CA GLY A 79 4.02 10.11 5.10
C GLY A 79 5.37 10.54 4.52
N PRO A 80 6.15 11.38 5.23
CA PRO A 80 7.37 12.02 4.70
C PRO A 80 8.55 11.07 4.42
N ASN A 81 8.50 9.85 4.95
CA ASN A 81 9.54 8.82 4.78
C ASN A 81 9.05 7.68 3.86
N TYR A 82 8.16 7.98 2.91
CA TYR A 82 7.64 6.96 2.00
C TYR A 82 8.76 6.32 1.17
N TYR A 83 8.54 5.06 0.79
CA TYR A 83 9.44 4.31 -0.06
C TYR A 83 8.83 4.14 -1.46
N THR A 84 9.52 4.63 -2.47
CA THR A 84 9.22 4.32 -3.88
C THR A 84 9.58 2.87 -4.15
N HIS A 85 8.57 2.01 -4.10
CA HIS A 85 8.73 0.57 -4.28
C HIS A 85 9.30 0.30 -5.70
N PRO A 86 10.23 -0.66 -5.86
CA PRO A 86 10.91 -0.94 -7.13
C PRO A 86 9.97 -1.53 -8.20
N HIS A 87 8.71 -1.83 -7.85
CA HIS A 87 7.74 -2.26 -8.85
C HIS A 87 7.28 -1.05 -9.68
N ARG A 88 7.53 -1.15 -10.98
CA ARG A 88 7.18 -0.15 -11.98
C ARG A 88 6.67 -0.86 -13.22
N HIS A 89 5.72 -0.27 -13.92
CA HIS A 89 5.23 -0.86 -15.16
C HIS A 89 4.71 0.22 -16.12
N CYS A 90 5.12 0.15 -17.39
CA CYS A 90 4.51 0.97 -18.43
C CYS A 90 3.35 0.19 -19.07
N HIS A 91 2.13 0.64 -18.86
CA HIS A 91 0.92 0.09 -19.46
C HIS A 91 0.73 0.68 -20.86
N TYR A 92 1.12 -0.11 -21.87
CA TYR A 92 0.89 0.18 -23.27
C TYR A 92 -0.54 -0.19 -23.70
N ASN A 93 -1.24 0.75 -24.33
CA ASN A 93 -2.57 0.57 -24.88
C ASN A 93 -2.57 0.95 -26.37
N PRO A 94 -2.44 -0.02 -27.29
CA PRO A 94 -2.26 0.25 -28.71
C PRO A 94 -3.53 0.84 -29.36
N PRO A 95 -3.41 1.42 -30.56
CA PRO A 95 -4.54 1.82 -31.40
C PRO A 95 -5.59 0.71 -31.54
N GLY A 96 -6.87 1.07 -31.44
CA GLY A 96 -7.99 0.14 -31.58
C GLY A 96 -8.14 -0.88 -30.44
N SER A 97 -7.33 -0.81 -29.37
CA SER A 97 -7.42 -1.72 -28.22
C SER A 97 -8.79 -1.64 -27.53
N SER A 98 -9.34 -2.80 -27.14
CA SER A 98 -10.56 -2.89 -26.33
C SER A 98 -10.36 -2.48 -24.86
N GLY A 99 -9.12 -2.19 -24.44
CA GLY A 99 -8.77 -1.98 -23.05
C GLY A 99 -8.71 -3.29 -22.26
N GLN A 100 -8.80 -3.18 -20.92
CA GLN A 100 -8.74 -4.29 -19.98
C GLN A 100 -10.08 -4.48 -19.26
N ARG A 101 -10.23 -5.58 -18.53
CA ARG A 101 -11.30 -5.71 -17.53
C ARG A 101 -10.93 -4.96 -16.26
N LEU A 102 -11.94 -4.50 -15.51
CA LEU A 102 -11.76 -3.97 -14.16
C LEU A 102 -11.07 -5.01 -13.28
N HIS A 103 -10.05 -4.57 -12.54
CA HIS A 103 -9.28 -5.40 -11.62
C HIS A 103 -8.70 -4.55 -10.49
N LYS A 104 -8.10 -5.25 -9.51
CA LYS A 104 -7.18 -4.71 -8.51
C LYS A 104 -5.83 -5.40 -8.66
N ASP A 105 -4.77 -4.73 -8.21
CA ASP A 105 -3.42 -5.30 -8.20
C ASP A 105 -3.15 -6.22 -6.98
N SER A 106 -3.98 -6.10 -5.94
CA SER A 106 -3.85 -6.84 -4.69
C SER A 106 -4.50 -8.22 -4.76
N TRP A 107 -3.72 -9.26 -4.42
CA TRP A 107 -4.09 -10.64 -4.70
C TRP A 107 -5.02 -11.29 -3.68
N THR A 108 -4.97 -10.93 -2.39
CA THR A 108 -5.68 -11.72 -1.36
C THR A 108 -6.12 -10.97 -0.11
N ARG A 109 -5.61 -9.76 0.18
CA ARG A 109 -5.80 -9.10 1.49
C ARG A 109 -6.00 -7.60 1.33
N ARG A 110 -7.02 -7.05 2.00
CA ARG A 110 -7.36 -5.62 1.95
C ARG A 110 -7.12 -5.01 3.31
N ARG A 111 -6.21 -4.04 3.36
CA ARG A 111 -5.94 -3.20 4.52
C ARG A 111 -6.54 -1.84 4.20
N HIS A 112 -7.51 -1.38 4.98
CA HIS A 112 -8.13 -0.08 4.74
C HIS A 112 -7.21 1.11 5.05
N PRO A 113 -6.29 1.05 6.04
CA PRO A 113 -5.30 2.11 6.24
C PRO A 113 -4.41 2.33 5.01
N THR A 114 -4.18 3.60 4.64
CA THR A 114 -3.43 3.99 3.44
C THR A 114 -1.92 3.78 3.64
N ARG A 115 -1.48 2.52 3.53
CA ARG A 115 -0.06 2.14 3.56
C ARG A 115 0.57 2.00 2.18
N TRP A 116 -0.24 1.93 1.13
CA TRP A 116 0.19 1.78 -0.25
C TRP A 116 -0.63 2.66 -1.18
N VAL A 117 0.04 3.31 -2.12
CA VAL A 117 -0.58 4.07 -3.22
C VAL A 117 0.13 3.77 -4.53
N MET A 118 -0.54 4.05 -5.64
CA MET A 118 0.02 3.97 -6.99
C MET A 118 -0.08 5.31 -7.68
N ALA A 119 0.93 5.67 -8.47
CA ALA A 119 0.85 6.80 -9.39
C ALA A 119 0.59 6.30 -10.81
N PHE A 120 -0.34 6.94 -11.52
CA PHE A 120 -0.59 6.76 -12.94
C PHE A 120 -0.22 8.04 -13.68
N TYR A 121 0.91 8.03 -14.39
CA TYR A 121 1.41 9.18 -15.13
C TYR A 121 1.26 8.98 -16.64
N TYR A 122 0.86 10.05 -17.34
CA TYR A 122 0.69 10.07 -18.80
C TYR A 122 1.61 11.11 -19.43
N PRO A 123 2.59 10.72 -20.27
CA PRO A 123 3.43 11.67 -20.98
C PRO A 123 2.73 12.29 -22.21
N GLN A 124 1.52 11.84 -22.54
CA GLN A 124 0.75 12.33 -23.69
C GLN A 124 -0.68 12.70 -23.30
N ASP A 125 -1.29 13.59 -24.09
CA ASP A 125 -2.73 13.88 -24.01
C ASP A 125 -3.52 12.57 -24.08
N THR A 126 -4.35 12.35 -23.08
CA THR A 126 -5.14 11.12 -22.91
C THR A 126 -6.61 11.48 -22.67
N PRO A 127 -7.31 12.03 -23.70
CA PRO A 127 -8.76 12.17 -23.64
C PRO A 127 -9.43 10.80 -23.58
N GLU A 128 -10.71 10.74 -23.20
CA GLU A 128 -11.46 9.49 -23.06
C GLU A 128 -11.37 8.58 -24.30
N VAL A 129 -11.41 9.16 -25.50
CA VAL A 129 -11.30 8.43 -26.77
C VAL A 129 -9.95 7.71 -26.97
N ARG A 130 -8.87 8.16 -26.30
CA ARG A 130 -7.55 7.53 -26.31
C ARG A 130 -7.38 6.46 -25.22
N GLY A 131 -8.42 6.23 -24.43
CA GLY A 131 -8.48 5.16 -23.43
C GLY A 131 -7.59 5.42 -22.21
N PRO A 132 -7.92 6.41 -21.36
CA PRO A 132 -7.26 6.62 -20.07
C PRO A 132 -7.43 5.41 -19.15
N THR A 133 -6.86 5.48 -17.95
CA THR A 133 -7.27 4.55 -16.89
C THR A 133 -8.66 4.95 -16.42
N GLY A 134 -9.58 4.00 -16.40
CA GLY A 134 -10.86 4.16 -15.73
C GLY A 134 -10.75 3.63 -14.30
N VAL A 135 -11.36 4.33 -13.35
CA VAL A 135 -11.42 3.93 -11.93
C VAL A 135 -12.87 3.82 -11.46
N LEU A 136 -13.10 3.04 -10.42
CA LEU A 136 -14.35 3.08 -9.65
C LEU A 136 -14.08 3.79 -8.32
N PRO A 137 -14.48 5.06 -8.15
CA PRO A 137 -14.34 5.77 -6.88
C PRO A 137 -15.01 5.03 -5.70
N GLN A 138 -14.47 5.16 -4.49
CA GLN A 138 -14.96 4.53 -3.25
C GLN A 138 -14.90 2.99 -3.21
N SER A 139 -14.26 2.38 -4.20
CA SER A 139 -14.20 0.92 -4.32
C SER A 139 -12.99 0.30 -3.59
N GLN A 140 -12.12 1.11 -3.00
CA GLN A 140 -10.85 0.71 -2.40
C GLN A 140 -11.02 -0.19 -1.16
N CYS A 141 -12.10 -0.04 -0.41
CA CYS A 141 -12.38 -0.83 0.80
C CYS A 141 -13.15 -2.14 0.52
N TYR A 142 -13.58 -2.37 -0.73
CA TYR A 142 -14.35 -3.55 -1.12
C TYR A 142 -13.42 -4.68 -1.61
N ASN A 143 -13.78 -5.93 -1.38
CA ASN A 143 -13.08 -7.08 -1.94
C ASN A 143 -13.57 -7.35 -3.36
N ASP A 144 -14.88 -7.30 -3.55
CA ASP A 144 -15.53 -7.51 -4.84
C ASP A 144 -15.76 -6.18 -5.57
N GLN A 145 -16.11 -6.27 -6.85
CA GLN A 145 -16.50 -5.08 -7.61
C GLN A 145 -17.84 -4.60 -7.04
N PRO A 146 -17.96 -3.34 -6.58
CA PRO A 146 -19.21 -2.84 -6.04
C PRO A 146 -20.31 -2.88 -7.11
N ASP A 147 -21.47 -3.46 -6.78
CA ASP A 147 -22.68 -3.48 -7.64
C ASP A 147 -23.63 -2.32 -7.30
N ASN A 148 -23.10 -1.23 -6.77
CA ASN A 148 -23.88 -0.10 -6.25
C ASN A 148 -24.22 0.97 -7.32
N GLY A 149 -24.11 0.63 -8.60
CA GLY A 149 -24.35 1.56 -9.70
C GLY A 149 -23.30 2.68 -9.84
N GLN A 150 -22.13 2.54 -9.21
CA GLN A 150 -21.02 3.48 -9.40
C GLN A 150 -20.62 3.55 -10.87
N GLN A 151 -20.59 4.77 -11.40
CA GLN A 151 -20.11 5.01 -12.74
C GLN A 151 -18.58 4.98 -12.76
N GLU A 152 -18.03 4.23 -13.70
CA GLU A 152 -16.60 4.27 -13.99
C GLU A 152 -16.20 5.67 -14.42
N LEU A 153 -15.17 6.22 -13.76
CA LEU A 153 -14.65 7.55 -14.02
C LEU A 153 -13.39 7.44 -14.90
N PRO A 154 -13.39 8.01 -16.13
CA PRO A 154 -12.18 8.12 -16.93
C PRO A 154 -11.24 9.17 -16.32
N LEU A 155 -10.00 8.77 -16.02
CA LEU A 155 -8.92 9.68 -15.63
C LEU A 155 -8.31 10.36 -16.86
N ALA A 156 -9.15 11.08 -17.61
CA ALA A 156 -8.72 11.82 -18.79
C ALA A 156 -7.94 13.08 -18.41
N GLY A 157 -6.94 13.44 -19.21
CA GLY A 157 -6.12 14.61 -18.95
C GLY A 157 -5.18 14.94 -20.10
N GLU A 158 -4.55 16.10 -20.01
CA GLU A 158 -3.48 16.55 -20.91
C GLU A 158 -2.17 15.80 -20.59
N ALA A 159 -1.19 15.89 -21.49
CA ALA A 159 0.17 15.45 -21.23
C ALA A 159 0.69 16.02 -19.90
N GLY A 160 1.35 15.17 -19.11
CA GLY A 160 1.82 15.53 -17.78
C GLY A 160 0.83 15.23 -16.65
N SER A 161 -0.42 14.89 -16.97
CA SER A 161 -1.40 14.52 -15.96
C SER A 161 -0.95 13.29 -15.19
N MET A 162 -1.11 13.34 -13.87
CA MET A 162 -0.85 12.22 -12.97
C MET A 162 -2.04 12.04 -12.03
N THR A 163 -2.39 10.79 -11.72
CA THR A 163 -3.34 10.47 -10.66
C THR A 163 -2.67 9.56 -9.65
N ILE A 164 -2.73 9.90 -8.36
CA ILE A 164 -2.36 8.98 -7.28
C ILE A 164 -3.62 8.28 -6.81
N VAL A 165 -3.60 6.95 -6.76
CA VAL A 165 -4.72 6.12 -6.34
C VAL A 165 -4.34 5.26 -5.13
N HIS A 166 -5.33 4.94 -4.29
CA HIS A 166 -5.21 3.89 -3.29
C HIS A 166 -4.85 2.58 -3.99
N TYR A 167 -3.96 1.79 -3.38
CA TYR A 167 -3.47 0.53 -3.99
C TYR A 167 -4.60 -0.44 -4.36
N ASP A 168 -5.63 -0.48 -3.53
CA ASP A 168 -6.81 -1.34 -3.71
C ASP A 168 -7.93 -0.71 -4.54
N LEU A 169 -7.76 0.45 -5.19
CA LEU A 169 -8.83 1.02 -6.03
C LEU A 169 -9.06 0.16 -7.28
N TRP A 170 -10.31 -0.19 -7.59
CA TRP A 170 -10.63 -0.88 -8.84
C TRP A 170 -10.33 0.02 -10.03
N HIS A 171 -9.60 -0.52 -11.01
CA HIS A 171 -9.19 0.23 -12.18
C HIS A 171 -9.00 -0.66 -13.42
N ARG A 172 -8.92 -0.03 -14.59
CA ARG A 172 -8.58 -0.68 -15.86
C ARG A 172 -8.07 0.29 -16.90
N ALA A 173 -7.34 -0.21 -17.89
CA ALA A 173 -7.19 0.51 -19.16
C ALA A 173 -8.54 0.58 -19.89
N MET A 174 -9.01 1.78 -20.24
CA MET A 174 -10.17 1.97 -21.12
C MET A 174 -9.82 1.71 -22.60
N PRO A 175 -10.82 1.50 -23.48
CA PRO A 175 -10.57 1.27 -24.90
C PRO A 175 -9.86 2.45 -25.55
N ASN A 176 -8.86 2.17 -26.38
CA ASN A 176 -8.22 3.19 -27.23
C ASN A 176 -8.89 3.16 -28.61
N ARG A 177 -9.63 4.23 -28.94
CA ARG A 177 -10.36 4.39 -30.20
C ARG A 177 -9.66 5.31 -31.20
N THR A 178 -8.39 5.59 -30.96
CA THR A 178 -7.56 6.45 -31.81
C THR A 178 -6.54 5.61 -32.59
N GLU A 179 -5.86 6.27 -33.53
CA GLU A 179 -4.71 5.73 -34.26
C GLU A 179 -3.37 5.92 -33.53
N MET A 180 -3.40 6.43 -32.29
CA MET A 180 -2.18 6.76 -31.54
C MET A 180 -1.96 5.81 -30.37
N ASN A 181 -0.69 5.49 -30.10
CA ASN A 181 -0.28 4.76 -28.90
C ASN A 181 -0.64 5.55 -27.63
N ARG A 182 -0.92 4.84 -26.54
CA ARG A 182 -1.11 5.40 -25.21
C ARG A 182 -0.23 4.66 -24.21
N TYR A 183 0.56 5.41 -23.44
CA TYR A 183 1.33 4.88 -22.33
C TYR A 183 0.82 5.45 -21.01
N MET A 184 0.74 4.59 -19.99
CA MET A 184 0.54 5.00 -18.61
C MET A 184 1.64 4.37 -17.78
N MET A 185 2.42 5.19 -17.08
CA MET A 185 3.51 4.71 -16.25
C MET A 185 3.05 4.57 -14.81
N LYS A 186 3.06 3.33 -14.33
CA LYS A 186 2.65 2.95 -12.98
C LYS A 186 3.84 2.85 -12.05
N PHE A 187 3.75 3.53 -10.91
CA PHE A 187 4.71 3.48 -9.81
C PHE A 187 4.00 3.16 -8.50
N LEU A 188 4.64 2.40 -7.61
CA LEU A 188 4.11 2.05 -6.29
C LEU A 188 4.89 2.78 -5.20
N PHE A 189 4.17 3.22 -4.17
CA PHE A 189 4.75 3.86 -3.00
C PHE A 189 4.18 3.22 -1.74
N THR A 190 5.01 3.04 -0.72
CA THR A 190 4.56 2.53 0.57
C THR A 190 4.97 3.43 1.72
N ARG A 191 4.06 3.57 2.67
CA ARG A 191 4.30 4.18 3.97
C ARG A 191 5.29 3.32 4.76
N MET A 192 6.32 3.97 5.31
CA MET A 192 7.36 3.30 6.09
C MET A 192 7.17 3.43 7.61
N GLU A 193 6.30 4.34 8.05
CA GLU A 193 6.05 4.66 9.46
C GLU A 193 4.56 4.92 9.69
N GLU A 194 4.00 4.37 10.78
CA GLU A 194 2.61 4.66 11.15
C GLU A 194 2.43 6.13 11.55
N PRO A 195 1.34 6.80 11.11
CA PRO A 195 1.10 8.21 11.41
C PRO A 195 1.07 8.47 12.92
N GLN A 196 1.86 9.45 13.37
CA GLN A 196 1.83 9.99 14.74
C GLN A 196 1.24 11.41 14.77
N SER A 197 1.17 12.05 13.61
CA SER A 197 0.59 13.36 13.36
C SER A 197 0.24 13.46 11.88
N PRO A 198 -0.61 14.43 11.48
CA PRO A 198 -0.88 14.71 10.07
C PRO A 198 0.40 15.03 9.30
N SER A 199 0.50 14.55 8.05
CA SER A 199 1.59 14.86 7.11
C SER A 199 1.15 15.78 5.96
N TRP A 200 0.00 16.45 6.11
CA TRP A 200 -0.56 17.42 5.18
C TRP A 200 -0.91 18.74 5.89
N ASN A 201 -1.44 19.73 5.16
CA ASN A 201 -1.93 20.98 5.75
C ASN A 201 -3.27 20.74 6.46
N ASN A 202 -3.20 20.16 7.66
CA ASN A 202 -4.36 19.85 8.47
C ASN A 202 -4.80 21.04 9.33
N GLU A 203 -6.09 21.34 9.31
CA GLU A 203 -6.76 22.35 10.14
C GLU A 203 -7.87 21.73 11.00
N GLU A 204 -8.56 20.70 10.48
CA GLU A 204 -9.69 20.04 11.12
C GLU A 204 -9.28 18.76 11.86
N THR A 205 -9.76 18.58 13.09
CA THR A 205 -9.52 17.36 13.88
C THR A 205 -10.65 16.34 13.77
N GLU A 206 -11.83 16.79 13.36
CA GLU A 206 -13.02 15.94 13.20
C GLU A 206 -13.31 15.68 11.73
N TRP A 207 -14.04 14.59 11.48
CA TRP A 207 -14.55 14.31 10.14
C TRP A 207 -15.76 15.20 9.82
N THR A 208 -15.63 16.03 8.79
CA THR A 208 -16.61 17.06 8.42
C THR A 208 -16.64 17.27 6.90
N PRO A 209 -17.57 16.68 6.09
CA PRO A 209 -18.44 15.51 6.25
C PRO A 209 -18.51 14.56 5.00
N SER A 210 -19.10 13.36 5.18
CA SER A 210 -19.97 12.67 4.20
C SER A 210 -21.09 11.95 4.96
N ASP A 211 -22.34 12.12 4.56
CA ASP A 211 -23.52 11.39 5.11
C ASP A 211 -23.85 10.17 4.23
N ASP A 212 -22.82 9.50 3.72
CA ASP A 212 -22.96 8.25 3.00
C ASP A 212 -22.97 7.05 3.99
N GLY A 213 -23.36 5.88 3.47
CA GLY A 213 -23.49 4.68 4.28
C GLY A 213 -22.22 4.22 4.99
N GLN A 214 -21.03 4.71 4.62
CA GLN A 214 -19.72 4.25 5.10
C GLN A 214 -19.05 5.23 6.08
N ARG A 215 -19.78 6.24 6.56
CA ARG A 215 -19.28 7.33 7.42
C ARG A 215 -18.35 6.90 8.58
N LEU A 216 -18.64 5.79 9.27
CA LEU A 216 -17.81 5.33 10.39
C LEU A 216 -16.41 4.87 9.93
N MET A 217 -16.33 4.24 8.75
CA MET A 217 -15.05 3.85 8.15
C MET A 217 -14.23 5.07 7.76
N TRP A 218 -14.85 6.06 7.09
CA TRP A 218 -14.16 7.30 6.72
C TRP A 218 -13.64 8.06 7.94
N LYS A 219 -14.47 8.16 8.99
CA LYS A 219 -14.04 8.77 10.26
C LYS A 219 -12.85 8.02 10.87
N HIS A 220 -12.86 6.69 10.86
CA HIS A 220 -11.74 5.89 11.35
C HIS A 220 -10.47 6.12 10.53
N LEU A 221 -10.55 6.11 9.19
CA LEU A 221 -9.38 6.33 8.33
C LEU A 221 -8.81 7.75 8.46
N TRP A 222 -9.67 8.75 8.64
CA TRP A 222 -9.26 10.12 9.00
C TRP A 222 -8.49 10.15 10.31
N ALA A 223 -9.05 9.55 11.37
CA ALA A 223 -8.40 9.49 12.69
C ALA A 223 -7.07 8.73 12.67
N TRP A 224 -6.97 7.67 11.85
CA TRP A 224 -5.72 6.96 11.60
C TRP A 224 -4.69 7.90 10.96
N HIS A 225 -5.02 8.61 9.89
CA HIS A 225 -4.12 9.58 9.25
C HIS A 225 -3.69 10.73 10.18
N LEU A 226 -4.55 11.16 11.11
CA LEU A 226 -4.20 12.14 12.15
C LEU A 226 -3.19 11.59 13.18
N GLY A 227 -3.01 10.27 13.26
CA GLY A 227 -2.21 9.60 14.29
C GLY A 227 -2.88 9.53 15.67
N THR A 228 -4.18 9.83 15.75
CA THR A 228 -4.95 9.81 17.00
C THR A 228 -5.44 8.42 17.42
N GLY A 229 -5.14 7.39 16.61
CA GLY A 229 -5.60 6.03 16.82
C GLY A 229 -7.06 5.83 16.41
N ASN A 230 -7.69 4.79 16.94
CA ASN A 230 -9.05 4.44 16.60
C ASN A 230 -10.02 5.42 17.27
N GLY A 231 -10.65 6.28 16.47
CA GLY A 231 -11.60 7.28 16.94
C GLY A 231 -12.66 6.68 17.86
N THR A 232 -12.54 6.95 19.15
CA THR A 232 -13.55 6.56 20.15
C THR A 232 -14.66 7.61 20.13
N GLY A 233 -15.92 7.18 20.05
CA GLY A 233 -17.04 8.04 20.47
C GLY A 233 -18.17 8.31 19.47
N ALA A 234 -18.26 7.61 18.34
CA ALA A 234 -19.54 7.57 17.61
C ALA A 234 -20.31 6.32 18.04
N ALA A 235 -21.50 6.47 18.61
CA ALA A 235 -22.37 5.33 18.88
C ALA A 235 -22.72 4.64 17.54
N GLY A 236 -22.24 3.41 17.34
CA GLY A 236 -22.76 2.57 16.27
C GLY A 236 -24.25 2.35 16.49
N ASN A 237 -25.07 2.56 15.47
CA ASN A 237 -26.48 2.20 15.53
C ASN A 237 -26.62 0.68 15.39
N GLY A 238 -27.33 0.04 16.32
CA GLY A 238 -27.61 -1.40 16.30
C GLY A 238 -27.09 -2.12 17.55
N SER A 239 -27.76 -3.21 17.93
CA SER A 239 -27.30 -4.06 19.03
C SER A 239 -26.15 -4.98 18.58
N ILE A 240 -25.27 -5.39 19.50
CA ILE A 240 -24.16 -6.31 19.18
C ILE A 240 -24.65 -7.57 18.43
N PRO A 241 -25.73 -8.27 18.85
CA PRO A 241 -26.20 -9.45 18.12
C PRO A 241 -26.64 -9.16 16.68
N GLU A 242 -27.33 -8.04 16.44
CA GLU A 242 -27.75 -7.63 15.10
C GLU A 242 -26.55 -7.34 14.21
N LEU A 243 -25.56 -6.61 14.74
CA LEU A 243 -24.35 -6.27 14.01
C LEU A 243 -23.50 -7.51 13.70
N ILE A 244 -23.36 -8.44 14.65
CA ILE A 244 -22.66 -9.73 14.43
C ILE A 244 -23.36 -10.54 13.33
N SER A 245 -24.70 -10.56 13.31
CA SER A 245 -25.44 -11.19 12.21
C SER A 245 -25.17 -10.50 10.87
N ALA A 246 -25.03 -9.17 10.86
CA ALA A 246 -24.78 -8.39 9.65
C ALA A 246 -23.37 -8.58 9.06
N LEU A 247 -22.38 -9.05 9.84
CA LEU A 247 -21.05 -9.45 9.33
C LEU A 247 -21.10 -10.61 8.33
N ARG A 248 -22.26 -11.27 8.21
CA ARG A 248 -22.55 -12.44 7.37
C ARG A 248 -23.43 -12.11 6.17
N SER A 249 -23.72 -10.82 5.98
CA SER A 249 -24.55 -10.36 4.87
C SER A 249 -23.90 -10.69 3.53
N GLU A 250 -24.72 -10.92 2.51
CA GLU A 250 -24.26 -11.00 1.12
C GLU A 250 -23.81 -9.62 0.60
N SER A 251 -24.31 -8.53 1.20
CA SER A 251 -23.87 -7.18 0.87
C SER A 251 -22.58 -6.85 1.63
N GLU A 252 -21.46 -6.78 0.92
CA GLU A 252 -20.17 -6.37 1.49
C GLU A 252 -20.24 -4.99 2.16
N SER A 253 -21.01 -4.05 1.60
CA SER A 253 -21.23 -2.74 2.20
C SER A 253 -21.88 -2.84 3.59
N ALA A 254 -22.90 -3.71 3.73
CA ALA A 254 -23.54 -3.96 5.01
C ALA A 254 -22.57 -4.62 6.02
N CYS A 255 -21.73 -5.56 5.56
CA CYS A 255 -20.69 -6.19 6.38
C CYS A 255 -19.67 -5.17 6.91
N LEU A 256 -19.16 -4.30 6.05
CA LEU A 256 -18.21 -3.25 6.44
C LEU A 256 -18.85 -2.27 7.43
N ASN A 257 -20.08 -1.82 7.17
CA ASN A 257 -20.80 -0.94 8.09
C ASN A 257 -20.98 -1.58 9.46
N ALA A 258 -21.33 -2.87 9.50
CA ALA A 258 -21.44 -3.61 10.75
C ALA A 258 -20.09 -3.75 11.47
N ALA A 259 -19.02 -4.03 10.75
CA ALA A 259 -17.67 -4.16 11.32
C ALA A 259 -17.21 -2.84 11.97
N TYR A 260 -17.36 -1.72 11.27
CA TYR A 260 -16.99 -0.40 11.81
C TYR A 260 -17.93 0.06 12.92
N ALA A 261 -19.22 -0.30 12.89
CA ALA A 261 -20.14 -0.05 14.00
C ALA A 261 -19.76 -0.86 15.25
N LEU A 262 -19.42 -2.15 15.12
CA LEU A 262 -18.91 -2.98 16.22
C LEU A 262 -17.59 -2.45 16.77
N GLY A 263 -16.69 -1.99 15.90
CA GLY A 263 -15.47 -1.30 16.29
C GLY A 263 -15.74 -0.06 17.14
N ALA A 264 -16.74 0.74 16.76
CA ALA A 264 -17.15 1.93 17.49
C ALA A 264 -17.89 1.63 18.81
N VAL A 265 -18.57 0.48 18.92
CA VAL A 265 -19.08 -0.05 20.20
C VAL A 265 -17.94 -0.34 21.19
N GLY A 266 -16.77 -0.75 20.68
CA GLY A 266 -15.55 -0.90 21.46
C GLY A 266 -15.50 -2.19 22.28
N GLU A 267 -14.94 -2.11 23.49
CA GLU A 267 -14.62 -3.27 24.34
C GLU A 267 -15.79 -4.24 24.54
N SER A 268 -17.02 -3.74 24.66
CA SER A 268 -18.20 -4.59 24.86
C SER A 268 -18.49 -5.55 23.69
N ALA A 269 -17.99 -5.26 22.48
CA ALA A 269 -18.15 -6.13 21.31
C ALA A 269 -17.08 -7.23 21.23
N VAL A 270 -15.99 -7.14 22.01
CA VAL A 270 -14.79 -7.99 21.86
C VAL A 270 -15.10 -9.48 21.98
N SER A 271 -15.85 -9.91 23.00
CA SER A 271 -16.16 -11.34 23.17
C SER A 271 -16.92 -11.93 21.98
N ALA A 272 -17.94 -11.22 21.48
CA ALA A 272 -18.73 -11.68 20.35
C ALA A 272 -17.91 -11.71 19.04
N LEU A 273 -17.00 -10.75 18.87
CA LEU A 273 -16.09 -10.71 17.73
C LEU A 273 -15.07 -11.85 17.76
N ILE A 274 -14.55 -12.23 18.94
CA ILE A 274 -13.63 -13.37 19.09
C ILE A 274 -14.32 -14.69 18.78
N GLU A 275 -15.57 -14.89 19.20
CA GLU A 275 -16.36 -16.05 18.76
C GLU A 275 -16.54 -16.06 17.24
N THR A 276 -16.73 -14.88 16.63
CA THR A 276 -16.88 -14.74 15.17
C THR A 276 -15.58 -15.05 14.41
N LEU A 277 -14.41 -14.91 15.03
CA LEU A 277 -13.15 -15.36 14.41
C LEU A 277 -13.11 -16.88 14.20
N GLN A 278 -13.93 -17.67 14.89
CA GLN A 278 -14.01 -19.13 14.73
C GLN A 278 -14.91 -19.56 13.58
N ASP A 279 -15.50 -18.61 12.84
CA ASP A 279 -16.40 -18.92 11.75
C ASP A 279 -15.72 -19.72 10.62
N GLU A 280 -16.46 -20.61 9.97
CA GLU A 280 -15.94 -21.38 8.83
C GLU A 280 -15.63 -20.48 7.62
N SER A 281 -16.40 -19.41 7.43
CA SER A 281 -16.21 -18.45 6.33
C SER A 281 -15.04 -17.51 6.60
N GLU A 282 -14.04 -17.53 5.72
CA GLU A 282 -12.92 -16.59 5.75
C GLU A 282 -13.37 -15.12 5.65
N ILE A 283 -14.42 -14.86 4.86
CA ILE A 283 -14.99 -13.51 4.70
C ILE A 283 -15.53 -13.00 6.03
N VAL A 284 -16.25 -13.84 6.79
CA VAL A 284 -16.80 -13.47 8.09
C VAL A 284 -15.67 -13.21 9.08
N ARG A 285 -14.68 -14.11 9.16
CA ARG A 285 -13.50 -13.92 10.03
C ARG A 285 -12.81 -12.59 9.75
N ARG A 286 -12.64 -12.24 8.47
CA ARG A 286 -12.07 -10.96 8.04
C ARG A 286 -12.92 -9.75 8.44
N ASN A 287 -14.24 -9.83 8.30
CA ASN A 287 -15.11 -8.74 8.73
C ASN A 287 -15.01 -8.51 10.25
N ALA A 288 -14.94 -9.59 11.03
CA ALA A 288 -14.71 -9.50 12.48
C ALA A 288 -13.31 -8.96 12.83
N SER A 289 -12.28 -9.29 12.03
CA SER A 289 -10.94 -8.74 12.25
C SER A 289 -10.87 -7.24 11.99
N TYR A 290 -11.57 -6.72 10.97
CA TYR A 290 -11.71 -5.27 10.76
C TYR A 290 -12.32 -4.60 11.98
N ALA A 291 -13.39 -5.17 12.53
CA ALA A 291 -14.01 -4.64 13.75
C ALA A 291 -13.03 -4.64 14.93
N LEU A 292 -12.33 -5.75 15.18
CA LEU A 292 -11.34 -5.85 16.26
C LEU A 292 -10.20 -4.85 16.09
N SER A 293 -9.67 -4.67 14.88
CA SER A 293 -8.67 -3.65 14.58
C SER A 293 -9.16 -2.24 14.91
N VAL A 294 -10.44 -1.94 14.69
CA VAL A 294 -11.07 -0.66 15.06
C VAL A 294 -11.33 -0.58 16.57
N VAL A 295 -11.63 -1.67 17.28
CA VAL A 295 -11.72 -1.65 18.76
C VAL A 295 -10.40 -1.20 19.41
N GLY A 296 -9.26 -1.62 18.85
CA GLY A 296 -7.94 -1.19 19.32
C GLY A 296 -7.46 -1.92 20.57
N SER A 297 -6.85 -1.19 21.52
CA SER A 297 -6.17 -1.77 22.70
C SER A 297 -6.95 -2.85 23.45
N PRO A 298 -8.27 -2.73 23.71
CA PRO A 298 -9.02 -3.78 24.41
C PRO A 298 -9.03 -5.14 23.70
N ALA A 299 -8.85 -5.16 22.37
CA ALA A 299 -8.82 -6.39 21.58
C ALA A 299 -7.41 -7.04 21.53
N VAL A 300 -6.34 -6.34 21.91
CA VAL A 300 -4.97 -6.85 21.78
C VAL A 300 -4.73 -8.15 22.57
N PRO A 301 -5.12 -8.28 23.86
CA PRO A 301 -4.85 -9.49 24.63
C PRO A 301 -5.54 -10.73 24.05
N VAL A 302 -6.79 -10.58 23.62
CA VAL A 302 -7.57 -11.70 23.05
C VAL A 302 -7.11 -12.07 21.64
N LEU A 303 -6.63 -11.12 20.85
CA LEU A 303 -6.00 -11.39 19.55
C LEU A 303 -4.66 -12.11 19.72
N ILE A 304 -3.88 -11.80 20.77
CA ILE A 304 -2.67 -12.56 21.11
C ILE A 304 -3.02 -14.01 21.43
N GLU A 305 -4.12 -14.27 22.14
CA GLU A 305 -4.61 -15.63 22.39
C GLU A 305 -5.03 -16.32 21.09
N ALA A 306 -5.86 -15.69 20.27
CA ALA A 306 -6.32 -16.21 18.99
C ALA A 306 -5.17 -16.49 17.99
N ALA A 307 -4.07 -15.74 18.06
CA ALA A 307 -2.86 -16.02 17.28
C ALA A 307 -2.18 -17.36 17.63
N ASN A 308 -2.60 -18.03 18.71
CA ASN A 308 -2.13 -19.37 19.11
C ASN A 308 -3.16 -20.48 18.83
N ASP A 309 -4.25 -20.17 18.12
CA ASP A 309 -5.29 -21.15 17.81
C ASP A 309 -4.78 -22.32 16.96
N SER A 310 -5.40 -23.49 17.12
CA SER A 310 -5.16 -24.67 16.29
C SER A 310 -5.46 -24.42 14.80
N ASN A 311 -6.45 -23.58 14.49
CA ASN A 311 -6.89 -23.26 13.15
C ASN A 311 -6.00 -22.19 12.53
N GLU A 312 -5.36 -22.52 11.39
CA GLU A 312 -4.50 -21.62 10.62
C GLU A 312 -5.20 -20.31 10.24
N GLY A 313 -6.48 -20.36 9.84
CA GLY A 313 -7.25 -19.19 9.43
C GLY A 313 -7.50 -18.21 10.58
N VAL A 314 -7.70 -18.73 11.80
CA VAL A 314 -7.85 -17.92 13.02
C VAL A 314 -6.52 -17.27 13.37
N ARG A 315 -5.41 -18.03 13.34
CA ARG A 315 -4.07 -17.47 13.58
C ARG A 315 -3.75 -16.35 12.60
N THR A 316 -3.99 -16.60 11.31
CA THR A 316 -3.71 -15.65 10.22
C THR A 316 -4.47 -14.34 10.46
N ILE A 317 -5.78 -14.42 10.66
CA ILE A 317 -6.61 -13.21 10.78
C ILE A 317 -6.35 -12.44 12.09
N ALA A 318 -6.00 -13.14 13.17
CA ALA A 318 -5.63 -12.51 14.44
C ALA A 318 -4.32 -11.70 14.29
N LEU A 319 -3.32 -12.26 13.62
CA LEU A 319 -2.07 -11.55 13.34
C LEU A 319 -2.27 -10.39 12.36
N ASP A 320 -3.16 -10.51 11.38
CA ASP A 320 -3.50 -9.42 10.48
C ASP A 320 -4.13 -8.26 11.25
N ALA A 321 -5.09 -8.54 12.13
CA ALA A 321 -5.73 -7.52 12.97
C ALA A 321 -4.70 -6.78 13.84
N LEU A 322 -3.79 -7.51 14.48
CA LEU A 322 -2.69 -6.96 15.27
C LEU A 322 -1.74 -6.11 14.43
N GLY A 323 -1.43 -6.54 13.21
CA GLY A 323 -0.61 -5.77 12.27
C GLY A 323 -1.29 -4.46 11.85
N ASP A 324 -2.61 -4.48 11.62
CA ASP A 324 -3.37 -3.30 11.22
C ASP A 324 -3.52 -2.26 12.34
N MET A 325 -3.54 -2.70 13.60
CA MET A 325 -3.51 -1.82 14.78
C MET A 325 -2.18 -1.06 14.94
N GLY A 326 -1.10 -1.51 14.30
CA GLY A 326 0.22 -0.89 14.40
C GLY A 326 0.75 -0.76 15.83
N SER A 327 1.22 0.43 16.21
CA SER A 327 1.85 0.64 17.53
C SER A 327 0.91 0.36 18.71
N THR A 328 -0.41 0.43 18.51
CA THR A 328 -1.41 0.03 19.52
C THR A 328 -1.25 -1.43 19.94
N ALA A 329 -0.75 -2.30 19.05
CA ALA A 329 -0.52 -3.72 19.30
C ALA A 329 0.93 -4.05 19.71
N GLN A 330 1.71 -3.09 20.21
CA GLN A 330 3.13 -3.31 20.56
C GLN A 330 3.35 -4.49 21.53
N GLU A 331 2.39 -4.76 22.42
CA GLU A 331 2.43 -5.92 23.34
C GLU A 331 2.43 -7.27 22.61
N ALA A 332 1.98 -7.32 21.34
CA ALA A 332 1.94 -8.53 20.53
C ALA A 332 3.27 -8.88 19.85
N VAL A 333 4.31 -8.04 19.95
CA VAL A 333 5.63 -8.30 19.34
C VAL A 333 6.20 -9.69 19.67
N PRO A 334 6.19 -10.18 20.93
CA PRO A 334 6.66 -11.53 21.24
C PRO A 334 5.86 -12.63 20.54
N THR A 335 4.54 -12.47 20.41
CA THR A 335 3.65 -13.42 19.72
C THR A 335 3.91 -13.42 18.22
N LEU A 336 4.05 -12.23 17.61
CA LEU A 336 4.43 -12.09 16.21
C LEU A 336 5.80 -12.76 15.93
N ILE A 337 6.81 -12.53 16.79
CA ILE A 337 8.12 -13.21 16.70
C ILE A 337 7.96 -14.73 16.77
N LYS A 338 7.13 -15.25 17.69
CA LYS A 338 6.87 -16.69 17.78
C LYS A 338 6.21 -17.23 16.50
N ARG A 339 5.37 -16.44 15.83
CA ARG A 339 4.63 -16.83 14.61
C ARG A 339 5.42 -16.69 13.32
N THR A 340 6.58 -16.04 13.32
CA THR A 340 7.52 -16.15 12.17
C THR A 340 8.11 -17.56 12.01
N LYS A 341 7.86 -18.47 12.96
CA LYS A 341 8.28 -19.88 12.93
C LYS A 341 7.09 -20.84 12.82
N ASP A 342 5.92 -20.35 12.41
CA ASP A 342 4.73 -21.18 12.23
C ASP A 342 4.93 -22.20 11.11
N GLU A 343 4.25 -23.35 11.20
CA GLU A 343 4.30 -24.38 10.16
C GLU A 343 3.70 -23.88 8.84
N SER A 344 2.66 -23.05 8.91
CA SER A 344 2.05 -22.45 7.74
C SER A 344 2.87 -21.26 7.25
N ALA A 345 3.22 -21.28 5.97
CA ALA A 345 3.82 -20.12 5.31
C ALA A 345 2.88 -18.90 5.37
N GLU A 346 1.56 -19.10 5.33
CA GLU A 346 0.58 -18.01 5.42
C GLU A 346 0.69 -17.23 6.73
N VAL A 347 0.83 -17.96 7.84
CA VAL A 347 1.02 -17.37 9.17
C VAL A 347 2.38 -16.69 9.28
N ARG A 348 3.46 -17.31 8.77
CA ARG A 348 4.80 -16.69 8.76
C ARG A 348 4.82 -15.38 7.97
N LYS A 349 4.13 -15.34 6.81
CA LYS A 349 4.02 -14.15 5.95
C LYS A 349 3.35 -12.99 6.69
N VAL A 350 2.22 -13.23 7.35
CA VAL A 350 1.52 -12.21 8.16
C VAL A 350 2.37 -11.78 9.34
N ALA A 351 2.99 -12.73 10.06
CA ALA A 351 3.81 -12.42 11.21
C ALA A 351 4.96 -11.47 10.86
N ALA A 352 5.67 -11.76 9.76
CA ALA A 352 6.76 -10.90 9.27
C ALA A 352 6.25 -9.49 8.88
N GLU A 353 5.11 -9.40 8.18
CA GLU A 353 4.51 -8.12 7.80
C GLU A 353 4.07 -7.30 9.03
N GLY A 354 3.39 -7.96 9.98
CA GLY A 354 2.93 -7.35 11.23
C GLY A 354 4.08 -6.83 12.07
N LEU A 355 5.20 -7.56 12.17
CA LEU A 355 6.41 -7.05 12.85
C LEU A 355 6.94 -5.76 12.23
N GLY A 356 6.90 -5.64 10.90
CA GLY A 356 7.33 -4.41 10.21
C GLY A 356 6.48 -3.18 10.51
N ILE A 357 5.24 -3.37 10.99
CA ILE A 357 4.30 -2.29 11.30
C ILE A 357 4.28 -2.03 12.81
N VAL A 358 4.21 -3.09 13.62
CA VAL A 358 4.05 -3.02 15.08
C VAL A 358 5.38 -2.72 15.80
N ALA A 359 6.52 -3.19 15.28
CA ALA A 359 7.82 -3.12 15.96
C ALA A 359 8.73 -1.98 15.49
N GLN A 360 8.21 -0.94 14.82
CA GLN A 360 9.02 0.16 14.25
C GLN A 360 9.86 0.93 15.29
N SER A 361 9.43 0.91 16.56
CA SER A 361 10.10 1.62 17.65
C SER A 361 11.24 0.84 18.32
N CYS A 362 11.42 -0.46 18.05
CA CYS A 362 12.45 -1.28 18.71
C CYS A 362 13.16 -2.27 17.77
N SER A 363 14.31 -2.79 18.21
CA SER A 363 15.09 -3.79 17.46
C SER A 363 14.72 -5.24 17.79
N THR A 364 13.78 -5.49 18.71
CA THR A 364 13.46 -6.84 19.22
C THR A 364 13.03 -7.82 18.12
N ALA A 365 12.42 -7.32 17.04
CA ALA A 365 11.99 -8.13 15.89
C ALA A 365 13.14 -8.50 14.94
N VAL A 366 14.28 -7.80 15.00
CA VAL A 366 15.37 -7.89 14.00
C VAL A 366 15.89 -9.33 13.85
N PRO A 367 16.21 -10.08 14.92
CA PRO A 367 16.70 -11.46 14.78
C PRO A 367 15.70 -12.39 14.07
N ALA A 368 14.40 -12.26 14.37
CA ALA A 368 13.36 -13.07 13.75
C ALA A 368 13.19 -12.76 12.25
N LEU A 369 13.30 -11.48 11.88
CA LEU A 369 13.22 -11.05 10.49
C LEU A 369 14.49 -11.41 9.70
N MET A 370 15.66 -11.43 10.33
CA MET A 370 16.89 -11.94 9.73
C MET A 370 16.77 -13.42 9.36
N GLU A 371 16.15 -14.24 10.21
CA GLU A 371 15.83 -15.65 9.91
C GLU A 371 14.84 -15.73 8.74
N GLY A 372 13.79 -14.89 8.74
CA GLY A 372 12.80 -14.81 7.66
C GLY A 372 13.36 -14.42 6.29
N LEU A 373 14.50 -13.72 6.22
CA LEU A 373 15.21 -13.45 4.95
C LEU A 373 15.75 -14.72 4.26
N SER A 374 15.78 -15.85 4.96
CA SER A 374 16.23 -17.14 4.42
C SER A 374 15.10 -18.18 4.33
N ASP A 375 13.84 -17.76 4.47
CA ASP A 375 12.67 -18.64 4.37
C ASP A 375 12.53 -19.24 2.96
N THR A 376 11.99 -20.45 2.90
CA THR A 376 11.73 -21.14 1.63
C THR A 376 10.63 -20.47 0.81
N ASP A 377 9.67 -19.82 1.48
CA ASP A 377 8.60 -19.07 0.84
C ASP A 377 9.07 -17.64 0.50
N GLU A 378 8.98 -17.27 -0.78
CA GLU A 378 9.45 -15.97 -1.26
C GLU A 378 8.72 -14.77 -0.65
N TRP A 379 7.45 -14.92 -0.26
CA TRP A 379 6.68 -13.85 0.34
C TRP A 379 7.07 -13.62 1.80
N VAL A 380 7.47 -14.68 2.52
CA VAL A 380 8.06 -14.52 3.86
C VAL A 380 9.35 -13.72 3.75
N ARG A 381 10.23 -14.05 2.78
CA ARG A 381 11.47 -13.29 2.54
C ARG A 381 11.19 -11.84 2.18
N ARG A 382 10.24 -11.58 1.29
CA ARG A 382 9.83 -10.23 0.88
C ARG A 382 9.30 -9.40 2.04
N ASN A 383 8.37 -9.95 2.82
CA ASN A 383 7.79 -9.27 3.97
C ASN A 383 8.84 -9.03 5.06
N SER A 384 9.72 -10.01 5.31
CA SER A 384 10.82 -9.85 6.28
C SER A 384 11.78 -8.73 5.87
N SER A 385 12.12 -8.66 4.58
CA SER A 385 12.96 -7.60 4.04
C SER A 385 12.32 -6.22 4.11
N LEU A 386 11.02 -6.09 3.78
CA LEU A 386 10.29 -4.83 3.94
C LEU A 386 10.13 -4.44 5.42
N ALA A 387 9.91 -5.40 6.31
CA ALA A 387 9.81 -5.17 7.74
C ALA A 387 11.11 -4.62 8.33
N LEU A 388 12.27 -5.17 7.92
CA LEU A 388 13.58 -4.60 8.29
C LEU A 388 13.76 -3.17 7.78
N ALA A 389 13.31 -2.87 6.56
CA ALA A 389 13.30 -1.50 6.05
C ALA A 389 12.40 -0.56 6.88
N ARG A 390 11.24 -1.01 7.35
CA ARG A 390 10.37 -0.21 8.24
C ARG A 390 10.95 -0.01 9.64
N ILE A 391 11.73 -0.96 10.14
CA ILE A 391 12.51 -0.80 11.39
C ILE A 391 13.64 0.24 11.19
N GLY A 392 14.17 0.33 9.97
CA GLY A 392 15.11 1.37 9.54
C GLY A 392 16.45 1.30 10.27
N SER A 393 16.89 2.42 10.86
CA SER A 393 18.21 2.52 11.49
C SER A 393 18.45 1.56 12.65
N LYS A 394 17.38 1.06 13.29
CA LYS A 394 17.48 0.09 14.40
C LYS A 394 17.76 -1.34 13.92
N ALA A 395 17.79 -1.58 12.61
CA ALA A 395 18.04 -2.89 12.01
C ALA A 395 19.54 -3.19 11.79
N GLU A 396 20.46 -2.46 12.42
CA GLU A 396 21.92 -2.62 12.23
C GLU A 396 22.41 -4.06 12.47
N GLU A 397 21.81 -4.81 13.41
CA GLU A 397 22.16 -6.23 13.63
C GLU A 397 21.95 -7.10 12.37
N ALA A 398 21.07 -6.68 11.45
CA ALA A 398 20.76 -7.41 10.23
C ALA A 398 21.81 -7.28 9.11
N LEU A 399 22.88 -6.49 9.27
CA LEU A 399 23.89 -6.26 8.21
C LEU A 399 24.40 -7.55 7.53
N PRO A 400 24.75 -8.65 8.25
CA PRO A 400 25.18 -9.89 7.61
C PRO A 400 24.09 -10.56 6.77
N ALA A 401 22.84 -10.54 7.27
CA ALA A 401 21.69 -11.11 6.56
C ALA A 401 21.31 -10.27 5.34
N LEU A 402 21.32 -8.94 5.46
CA LEU A 402 21.07 -7.99 4.37
C LEU A 402 22.09 -8.13 3.25
N LYS A 403 23.38 -8.32 3.59
CA LYS A 403 24.44 -8.58 2.61
C LYS A 403 24.19 -9.84 1.77
N THR A 404 23.55 -10.86 2.38
CA THR A 404 23.12 -12.07 1.66
C THR A 404 21.86 -11.80 0.84
N ALA A 405 20.87 -11.11 1.41
CA ALA A 405 19.61 -10.76 0.76
C ALA A 405 19.78 -9.87 -0.49
N LEU A 406 20.85 -9.08 -0.59
CA LEU A 406 21.24 -8.39 -1.83
C LEU A 406 21.48 -9.32 -3.03
N LYS A 407 21.61 -10.63 -2.81
CA LYS A 407 21.81 -11.65 -3.84
C LYS A 407 20.60 -12.58 -3.98
N ASP A 408 19.49 -12.29 -3.31
CA ASP A 408 18.27 -13.10 -3.39
C ASP A 408 17.77 -13.19 -4.84
N GLU A 409 17.18 -14.32 -5.22
CA GLU A 409 16.56 -14.51 -6.55
C GLU A 409 15.42 -13.51 -6.78
N ASN A 410 14.67 -13.18 -5.72
CA ASN A 410 13.56 -12.28 -5.76
C ASN A 410 14.03 -10.83 -5.74
N ARG A 411 13.72 -10.11 -6.81
CA ARG A 411 14.11 -8.71 -7.00
C ARG A 411 13.64 -7.76 -5.90
N TYR A 412 12.49 -8.03 -5.27
CA TYR A 412 11.94 -7.18 -4.22
C TYR A 412 12.71 -7.35 -2.90
N VAL A 413 13.17 -8.56 -2.60
CA VAL A 413 14.07 -8.81 -1.46
C VAL A 413 15.38 -8.05 -1.64
N ARG A 414 15.99 -8.10 -2.85
CA ARG A 414 17.22 -7.34 -3.12
C ARG A 414 17.05 -5.83 -2.97
N ALA A 415 15.97 -5.29 -3.52
CA ALA A 415 15.69 -3.86 -3.49
C ALA A 415 15.40 -3.36 -2.07
N ASN A 416 14.59 -4.10 -1.31
CA ASN A 416 14.30 -3.79 0.08
C ASN A 416 15.58 -3.88 0.94
N ALA A 417 16.42 -4.90 0.74
CA ALA A 417 17.70 -5.02 1.44
C ALA A 417 18.64 -3.84 1.16
N ALA A 418 18.73 -3.39 -0.10
CA ALA A 418 19.50 -2.20 -0.47
C ALA A 418 18.94 -0.93 0.21
N HIS A 419 17.61 -0.79 0.27
CA HIS A 419 16.95 0.32 0.96
C HIS A 419 17.19 0.27 2.48
N THR A 420 17.08 -0.89 3.12
CA THR A 420 17.41 -1.05 4.54
C THR A 420 18.85 -0.65 4.84
N LEU A 421 19.82 -1.07 4.02
CA LEU A 421 21.23 -0.67 4.18
C LEU A 421 21.42 0.85 4.08
N HIS A 422 20.71 1.49 3.15
CA HIS A 422 20.70 2.95 3.03
C HIS A 422 20.15 3.62 4.30
N GLN A 423 19.03 3.12 4.83
CA GLN A 423 18.40 3.65 6.05
C GLN A 423 19.23 3.39 7.33
N ILE A 424 19.93 2.26 7.42
CA ILE A 424 20.87 1.99 8.53
C ILE A 424 21.98 3.03 8.54
N GLY A 425 22.55 3.34 7.37
CA GLY A 425 23.40 4.53 7.21
C GLY A 425 24.73 4.51 7.96
N THR A 426 25.09 3.43 8.66
CA THR A 426 26.42 3.25 9.26
C THR A 426 27.49 3.08 8.19
N THR A 427 28.76 3.28 8.54
CA THR A 427 29.88 3.10 7.59
C THR A 427 29.87 1.70 6.99
N GLU A 428 29.66 0.67 7.80
CA GLU A 428 29.59 -0.71 7.31
C GLU A 428 28.41 -0.93 6.36
N ALA A 429 27.22 -0.39 6.68
CA ALA A 429 26.04 -0.48 5.82
C ALA A 429 26.30 0.17 4.45
N ARG A 430 26.90 1.37 4.46
CA ARG A 430 27.29 2.11 3.24
C ARG A 430 28.32 1.35 2.43
N ASP A 431 29.32 0.76 3.06
CA ASP A 431 30.36 -0.03 2.38
C ASP A 431 29.76 -1.28 1.71
N ILE A 432 28.84 -1.98 2.39
CA ILE A 432 28.12 -3.12 1.82
C ILE A 432 27.30 -2.68 0.60
N LEU A 433 26.52 -1.61 0.73
CA LEU A 433 25.68 -1.07 -0.34
C LEU A 433 26.53 -0.60 -1.53
N MET A 434 27.57 0.18 -1.31
CA MET A 434 28.47 0.65 -2.36
C MET A 434 29.18 -0.50 -3.05
N HIS A 435 29.64 -1.51 -2.31
CA HIS A 435 30.24 -2.69 -2.91
C HIS A 435 29.28 -3.46 -3.83
N PHE A 436 28.00 -3.54 -3.46
CA PHE A 436 26.96 -4.14 -4.29
C PHE A 436 26.67 -3.30 -5.55
N LEU A 437 26.51 -1.98 -5.39
CA LEU A 437 26.25 -1.07 -6.52
C LEU A 437 27.41 -1.07 -7.51
N MET A 438 28.67 -1.01 -7.04
CA MET A 438 29.86 -1.02 -7.91
C MET A 438 30.02 -2.29 -8.73
N LYS A 439 29.38 -3.40 -8.31
CA LYS A 439 29.34 -4.67 -9.06
C LYS A 439 28.09 -4.82 -9.93
N SER A 440 27.11 -3.93 -9.77
CA SER A 440 25.90 -3.92 -10.57
C SER A 440 26.20 -3.29 -11.95
N ARG A 441 25.41 -3.66 -12.97
CA ARG A 441 25.60 -3.14 -14.33
C ARG A 441 25.16 -1.68 -14.40
N TRP A 442 26.03 -0.80 -14.88
CA TRP A 442 25.81 0.66 -14.95
C TRP A 442 25.32 1.17 -16.31
N CYS A 443 25.23 0.30 -17.32
CA CYS A 443 24.81 0.72 -18.65
C CYS A 443 23.35 0.33 -18.89
N ALA A 444 22.49 1.34 -19.01
CA ALA A 444 21.08 1.17 -19.29
C ALA A 444 20.79 0.69 -20.72
N SER A 445 21.77 0.80 -21.63
CA SER A 445 21.59 0.64 -23.07
C SER A 445 22.58 -0.32 -23.73
N THR A 446 23.26 -1.20 -22.97
CA THR A 446 24.17 -2.17 -23.60
C THR A 446 23.38 -3.22 -24.37
N THR A 447 23.21 -2.98 -25.67
CA THR A 447 22.72 -3.94 -26.64
C THR A 447 23.92 -4.55 -27.38
N ARG A 448 23.64 -5.52 -28.27
CA ARG A 448 24.66 -6.09 -29.16
C ARG A 448 25.27 -5.04 -30.09
N GLU A 449 24.57 -3.92 -30.31
CA GLU A 449 24.97 -2.83 -31.20
C GLU A 449 25.85 -1.78 -30.51
N SER A 450 25.86 -1.74 -29.18
CA SER A 450 26.58 -0.72 -28.41
C SER A 450 28.10 -0.78 -28.53
N GLY A 451 28.66 -1.78 -29.21
CA GLY A 451 30.11 -1.96 -29.34
C GLY A 451 30.79 -2.20 -27.98
N TYR A 452 32.06 -2.60 -28.00
CA TYR A 452 32.89 -2.65 -26.80
C TYR A 452 33.63 -1.33 -26.58
#